data_AF-A0A7R9MEK2-F1
#
_entry.id   AF-A0A7R9MEK2-F1
#
_cell.length_a   1.000
_cell.length_b   1.000
_cell.length_c   1.000
_cell.angle_alpha   90.00
_cell.angle_beta   90.00
_cell.angle_gamma   90.00
#
_symmetry.space_group_name_H-M   'P 1'
#
loop_
_entity.id
_entity.type
_entity.pdbx_description
1 polymer ?
#
loop_
_entity_poly.entity_id
_entity_poly.type
_entity_poly.pdbx_seq_one_letter_code
_entity_poly.pdbx_strand_id
1 'polypeptide(L)'
;MEPMDVKIQQARTNIEAINEIKYTQELQNLMKFREYVDNVLYEYVNSIQHLMPNIATNAILHTKQELNNRHCYRQLVDTLHENCFNLNQNPYLFRKLQIFVNIYEQMRDSSDADIAVNRLIQHCNRNVDSKYSQIV
;
A
#
# COMPACT_ATOMS: atom_id res chain seq x y z
N MET A 1 -2.97 32.87 -46.67
CA MET A 1 -3.05 31.43 -46.35
C MET A 1 -2.05 31.17 -45.26
N GLU A 2 -2.51 30.99 -44.01
CA GLU A 2 -1.62 30.58 -42.92
C GLU A 2 -1.20 29.12 -43.18
N PRO A 3 0.10 28.81 -43.32
CA PRO A 3 0.54 27.56 -43.90
C PRO A 3 0.24 26.41 -42.95
N MET A 4 -0.21 25.29 -43.51
CA MET A 4 -0.58 24.07 -42.79
C MET A 4 0.46 23.63 -41.74
N ASP A 5 1.74 23.93 -41.97
CA ASP A 5 2.85 23.65 -41.06
C ASP A 5 2.74 24.36 -39.70
N VAL A 6 2.21 25.59 -39.67
CA VAL A 6 1.97 26.33 -38.41
C VAL A 6 0.92 25.62 -37.57
N LYS A 7 -0.14 25.11 -38.22
CA LYS A 7 -1.21 24.35 -37.56
C LYS A 7 -0.71 22.98 -37.06
N ILE A 8 0.16 22.32 -37.82
CA ILE A 8 0.81 21.06 -37.40
C ILE A 8 1.69 21.31 -36.17
N GLN A 9 2.48 22.38 -36.17
CA GLN A 9 3.35 22.70 -35.04
C GLN A 9 2.54 23.06 -33.79
N GLN A 10 1.48 23.87 -33.93
CA GLN A 10 0.56 24.16 -32.82
C GLN A 10 -0.11 22.89 -32.29
N ALA A 11 -0.56 21.99 -33.17
CA ALA A 11 -1.15 20.73 -32.74
C ALA A 11 -0.16 19.85 -31.97
N ARG A 12 1.11 19.79 -32.40
CA ARG A 12 2.18 19.06 -31.67
C ARG A 12 2.40 19.62 -30.27
N THR A 13 2.56 20.94 -30.15
CA THR A 13 2.74 21.60 -28.85
C THR A 13 1.53 21.40 -27.93
N ASN A 14 0.31 21.45 -28.47
CA ASN A 14 -0.90 21.17 -27.69
C ASN A 14 -0.95 19.71 -27.21
N ILE A 15 -0.55 18.74 -28.06
CA ILE A 15 -0.47 17.33 -27.69
C ILE A 15 0.59 17.10 -26.59
N GLU A 16 1.74 17.74 -26.70
CA GLU A 16 2.81 17.68 -25.67
C GLU A 16 2.30 18.22 -24.32
N ALA A 17 1.65 19.38 -24.31
CA ALA A 17 1.08 19.97 -23.10
C ALA A 17 -0.03 19.08 -22.48
N ILE A 18 -0.91 18.51 -23.31
CA ILE A 18 -1.95 17.57 -22.85
C ILE A 18 -1.31 16.32 -22.23
N ASN A 19 -0.28 15.77 -22.86
CA ASN A 19 0.44 14.61 -22.35
C ASN A 19 1.15 14.92 -21.04
N GLU A 20 1.80 16.09 -20.92
CA GLU A 20 2.45 16.52 -19.68
C GLU A 20 1.45 16.62 -18.53
N ILE A 21 0.28 17.24 -18.77
CA ILE A 21 -0.80 17.33 -17.78
C ILE A 21 -1.26 15.93 -17.38
N LYS A 22 -1.49 15.05 -18.35
CA LYS A 22 -1.94 13.67 -18.11
C LYS A 22 -0.94 12.89 -17.27
N TYR A 23 0.34 12.88 -17.65
CA TYR A 23 1.38 12.15 -16.90
C TYR A 23 1.61 12.73 -15.51
N THR A 24 1.51 14.05 -15.35
CA THR A 24 1.59 14.69 -14.04
C THR A 24 0.44 14.25 -13.13
N GLN A 25 -0.79 14.20 -13.66
CA GLN A 25 -1.95 13.72 -12.91
C GLN A 25 -1.83 12.23 -12.55
N GLU A 26 -1.39 11.39 -13.48
CA GLU A 26 -1.14 9.96 -13.22
C GLU A 26 -0.09 9.77 -12.12
N LEU A 27 1.03 10.49 -12.19
CA LEU A 27 2.07 10.45 -11.16
C LEU A 27 1.54 10.89 -9.80
N GLN A 28 0.79 12.00 -9.75
CA GLN A 28 0.18 12.48 -8.50
C GLN A 28 -0.79 11.46 -7.91
N ASN A 29 -1.59 10.80 -8.73
CA ASN A 29 -2.51 9.76 -8.28
C ASN A 29 -1.75 8.55 -7.72
N LEU A 30 -0.68 8.12 -8.38
CA LEU A 30 0.20 7.05 -7.88
C LEU A 30 0.88 7.43 -6.56
N MET A 31 1.34 8.66 -6.41
CA MET A 31 1.95 9.15 -5.17
C MET A 31 0.94 9.19 -4.03
N LYS A 32 -0.26 9.72 -4.27
CA LYS A 32 -1.36 9.74 -3.29
C LYS A 32 -1.75 8.33 -2.86
N PHE A 33 -1.80 7.39 -3.81
CA PHE A 33 -2.07 6.00 -3.48
C PHE A 33 -0.99 5.38 -2.59
N ARG A 34 0.30 5.65 -2.87
CA ARG A 34 1.40 5.16 -2.02
C ARG A 34 1.32 5.72 -0.60
N GLU A 35 1.12 7.03 -0.49
CA GLU A 35 0.94 7.71 0.80
C GLU A 35 -0.25 7.12 1.57
N TYR A 36 -1.34 6.87 0.87
CA TYR A 36 -2.52 6.26 1.43
C TYR A 36 -2.27 4.85 1.98
N VAL A 37 -1.63 3.98 1.19
CA VAL A 37 -1.21 2.64 1.65
C VAL A 37 -0.31 2.73 2.87
N ASP A 38 0.65 3.65 2.87
CA ASP A 38 1.58 3.85 3.98
C ASP A 38 0.86 4.27 5.26
N ASN A 39 -0.11 5.18 5.15
CA ASN A 39 -0.93 5.63 6.28
C ASN A 39 -1.79 4.50 6.83
N VAL A 40 -2.46 3.72 5.98
CA VAL A 40 -3.26 2.56 6.39
C VAL A 40 -2.40 1.55 7.16
N LEU A 41 -1.22 1.21 6.65
CA LEU A 41 -0.33 0.26 7.32
C LEU A 41 0.25 0.83 8.61
N TYR A 42 0.59 2.12 8.65
CA TYR A 42 1.05 2.81 9.86
C TYR A 42 -0.01 2.78 10.97
N GLU A 43 -1.27 3.12 10.63
CA GLU A 43 -2.38 3.10 11.58
C GLU A 43 -2.67 1.67 12.06
N TYR A 44 -2.64 0.69 11.16
CA TYR A 44 -2.79 -0.71 11.52
C TYR A 44 -1.75 -1.15 12.54
N VAL A 45 -0.45 -0.93 12.27
CA VAL A 45 0.64 -1.30 13.19
C VAL A 45 0.47 -0.62 14.54
N ASN A 46 0.15 0.68 14.55
CA ASN A 46 -0.12 1.39 15.81
C ASN A 46 -1.29 0.79 16.58
N SER A 47 -2.32 0.30 15.89
CA SER A 47 -3.49 -0.29 16.54
C SER A 47 -3.20 -1.62 17.25
N ILE A 48 -2.15 -2.35 16.82
CA ILE A 48 -1.72 -3.63 17.39
C ILE A 48 -0.43 -3.52 18.23
N GLN A 49 0.11 -2.32 18.40
CA GLN A 49 1.38 -2.06 19.09
C GLN A 49 1.42 -2.60 20.53
N HIS A 50 0.26 -2.67 21.19
CA HIS A 50 0.13 -3.23 22.54
C HIS A 50 0.43 -4.74 22.61
N LEU A 51 0.31 -5.47 21.50
CA LEU A 51 0.67 -6.89 21.39
C LEU A 51 2.20 -7.08 21.33
N MET A 52 2.94 -6.03 20.93
CA MET A 52 4.39 -6.05 20.76
C MET A 52 5.05 -4.91 21.58
N PRO A 53 4.90 -4.91 22.92
CA PRO A 53 5.24 -3.75 23.75
C PRO A 53 6.73 -3.36 23.76
N ASN A 54 7.61 -4.27 23.34
CA ASN A 54 9.06 -4.09 23.41
C ASN A 54 9.67 -3.50 22.14
N ILE A 55 8.86 -3.12 21.15
CA ILE A 55 9.34 -2.77 19.80
C ILE A 55 8.67 -1.50 19.35
N ALA A 56 9.44 -0.52 18.89
CA ALA A 56 8.86 0.69 18.35
C ALA A 56 8.12 0.42 17.03
N THR A 57 6.96 1.07 16.81
CA THR A 57 6.22 1.06 15.53
C THR A 57 7.16 1.27 14.33
N ASN A 58 8.09 2.22 14.45
CA ASN A 58 9.06 2.55 13.41
C ASN A 58 9.96 1.35 13.03
N ALA A 59 10.34 0.52 14.00
CA ALA A 59 11.10 -0.69 13.74
C ALA A 59 10.27 -1.72 12.96
N ILE A 60 8.99 -1.89 13.31
CA ILE A 60 8.07 -2.79 12.59
C ILE A 60 7.89 -2.35 11.14
N LEU A 61 7.81 -1.05 10.88
CA LEU A 61 7.54 -0.50 9.54
C LEU A 61 8.74 -0.56 8.59
N HIS A 62 9.96 -0.41 9.11
CA HIS A 62 11.14 -0.14 8.27
C HIS A 62 12.25 -1.18 8.33
N THR A 63 12.27 -2.04 9.36
CA THR A 63 13.31 -3.09 9.44
C THR A 63 13.00 -4.25 8.51
N LYS A 64 14.00 -5.10 8.30
CA LYS A 64 13.84 -6.38 7.62
C LYS A 64 14.25 -7.46 8.60
N GLN A 65 13.41 -8.46 8.75
CA GLN A 65 13.68 -9.64 9.56
C GLN A 65 13.58 -10.89 8.68
N GLU A 66 14.30 -11.93 9.08
CA GLU A 66 14.17 -13.24 8.45
C GLU A 66 12.82 -13.86 8.82
N LEU A 67 12.13 -14.43 7.83
CA LEU A 67 10.85 -15.08 8.04
C LEU A 67 11.07 -16.52 8.52
N ASN A 68 10.84 -16.75 9.81
CA ASN A 68 10.90 -18.08 10.42
C ASN A 68 9.50 -18.72 10.46
N ASN A 69 8.45 -17.95 10.73
CA ASN A 69 7.08 -18.46 10.81
C ASN A 69 6.25 -18.17 9.54
N ARG A 70 6.36 -19.06 8.55
CA ARG A 70 5.67 -18.92 7.25
C ARG A 70 4.15 -19.06 7.32
N HIS A 71 3.63 -19.85 8.25
CA HIS A 71 2.19 -20.13 8.34
C HIS A 71 1.42 -18.88 8.76
N CYS A 72 1.88 -18.25 9.83
CA CYS A 72 1.30 -17.01 10.32
C CYS A 72 1.41 -15.88 9.29
N TYR A 73 2.60 -15.65 8.75
CA TYR A 73 2.83 -14.63 7.71
C TYR A 73 1.81 -14.72 6.59
N ARG A 74 1.53 -15.94 6.10
CA ARG A 74 0.57 -16.17 5.03
C ARG A 74 -0.84 -15.69 5.40
N GLN A 75 -1.29 -15.88 6.63
CA GLN A 75 -2.62 -15.44 7.07
C GLN A 75 -2.81 -13.93 6.97
N LEU A 76 -1.83 -13.12 7.42
CA LEU A 76 -1.93 -11.66 7.28
C LEU A 76 -1.84 -11.21 5.82
N VAL A 77 -1.01 -11.86 5.01
CA VAL A 77 -0.89 -11.52 3.58
C VAL A 77 -2.17 -11.87 2.82
N ASP A 78 -2.73 -13.06 3.06
CA ASP A 78 -3.99 -13.49 2.44
C ASP A 78 -5.13 -12.57 2.91
N THR A 79 -5.18 -12.24 4.21
CA THR A 79 -6.16 -11.28 4.76
C THR A 79 -6.03 -9.91 4.10
N LEU A 80 -4.81 -9.39 3.95
CA LEU A 80 -4.55 -8.12 3.27
C LEU A 80 -5.02 -8.17 1.82
N HIS A 81 -4.72 -9.27 1.11
CA HIS A 81 -5.09 -9.47 -0.29
C HIS A 81 -6.61 -9.47 -0.48
N GLU A 82 -7.31 -10.21 0.37
CA GLU A 82 -8.74 -10.47 0.24
C GLU A 82 -9.62 -9.34 0.78
N ASN A 83 -9.18 -8.66 1.85
CA ASN A 83 -10.02 -7.71 2.58
C ASN A 83 -9.60 -6.25 2.41
N CYS A 84 -8.37 -5.98 1.95
CA CYS A 84 -7.83 -4.63 1.89
C CYS A 84 -7.49 -4.25 0.46
N PHE A 85 -6.48 -4.89 -0.11
CA PHE A 85 -5.93 -4.48 -1.40
C PHE A 85 -5.57 -5.69 -2.24
N ASN A 86 -6.01 -5.70 -3.49
CA ASN A 86 -5.58 -6.74 -4.43
C ASN A 86 -4.08 -6.61 -4.71
N LEU A 87 -3.28 -7.49 -4.12
CA LEU A 87 -1.82 -7.52 -4.30
C LEU A 87 -1.41 -7.66 -5.77
N ASN A 88 -2.15 -8.41 -6.59
CA ASN A 88 -1.80 -8.63 -7.99
C ASN A 88 -1.87 -7.34 -8.82
N GLN A 89 -2.66 -6.39 -8.35
CA GLN A 89 -2.85 -5.08 -8.96
C GLN A 89 -1.88 -4.03 -8.42
N ASN A 90 -1.17 -4.34 -7.33
CA ASN A 90 -0.45 -3.34 -6.56
C ASN A 90 1.00 -3.74 -6.28
N PRO A 91 1.92 -3.55 -7.25
CA PRO A 91 3.35 -3.83 -7.09
C PRO A 91 3.98 -3.13 -5.87
N TYR A 92 3.42 -1.99 -5.45
CA TYR A 92 3.90 -1.26 -4.29
C TYR A 92 3.67 -2.02 -2.98
N LEU A 93 2.54 -2.72 -2.85
CA LEU A 93 2.20 -3.47 -1.63
C LEU A 93 3.11 -4.66 -1.40
N PHE A 94 3.64 -5.30 -2.46
CA PHE A 94 4.66 -6.33 -2.33
C PHE A 94 5.89 -5.82 -1.55
N ARG A 95 6.23 -4.53 -1.71
CA ARG A 95 7.34 -3.88 -0.97
C ARG A 95 6.97 -3.47 0.45
N LYS A 96 5.76 -3.79 0.90
CA LYS A 96 5.27 -3.55 2.26
C LYS A 96 5.03 -4.85 3.01
N LEU A 97 5.11 -6.00 2.35
CA LEU A 97 4.86 -7.29 2.98
C LEU A 97 5.87 -7.64 4.10
N GLN A 98 7.05 -7.03 4.10
CA GLN A 98 8.00 -7.16 5.21
C GLN A 98 7.42 -6.71 6.56
N ILE A 99 6.44 -5.79 6.56
CA ILE A 99 5.79 -5.33 7.78
C ILE A 99 5.11 -6.51 8.49
N PHE A 100 4.45 -7.39 7.73
CA PHE A 100 3.80 -8.58 8.31
C PHE A 100 4.79 -9.63 8.79
N VAL A 101 5.96 -9.74 8.17
CA VAL A 101 7.07 -10.55 8.72
C VAL A 101 7.48 -9.98 10.08
N ASN A 102 7.75 -8.67 10.14
CA ASN A 102 8.19 -8.01 11.37
C ASN A 102 7.13 -8.04 12.47
N ILE A 103 5.84 -8.04 12.14
CA ILE A 103 4.77 -8.21 13.13
C ILE A 103 4.85 -9.60 13.75
N TYR A 104 4.97 -10.63 12.92
CA TYR A 104 4.87 -12.01 13.40
C TYR A 104 6.09 -12.51 14.16
N GLU A 105 7.28 -12.14 13.73
CA GLU A 105 8.51 -12.51 14.43
C GLU A 105 8.59 -11.89 15.84
N GLN A 106 7.63 -11.03 16.20
CA GLN A 106 7.58 -10.31 17.47
C GLN A 106 6.37 -10.66 18.33
N MET A 107 5.44 -11.44 17.80
CA MET A 107 4.30 -11.96 18.55
C MET A 107 4.73 -13.09 19.47
N ARG A 108 4.15 -13.13 20.67
CA ARG A 108 4.56 -14.07 21.72
C ARG A 108 3.86 -15.42 21.59
N ASP A 109 2.63 -15.42 21.08
CA ASP A 109 1.84 -16.63 20.89
C ASP A 109 0.83 -16.49 19.73
N SER A 110 0.10 -17.57 19.44
CA SER A 110 -0.89 -17.64 18.36
C SER A 110 -2.17 -16.83 18.65
N SER A 111 -2.42 -16.44 19.90
CA SER A 111 -3.60 -15.63 20.22
C SER A 111 -3.42 -14.17 19.80
N ASP A 112 -2.20 -13.64 19.95
CA ASP A 112 -1.83 -12.31 19.42
C ASP A 112 -1.96 -12.26 17.89
N ALA A 113 -1.62 -13.36 17.22
CA ALA A 113 -1.76 -13.52 15.77
C ALA A 113 -3.22 -13.35 15.32
N ASP A 114 -4.13 -14.07 15.97
CA ASP A 114 -5.56 -14.02 15.64
C ASP A 114 -6.15 -12.62 15.90
N ILE A 115 -5.73 -11.97 16.99
CA ILE A 115 -6.14 -10.59 17.29
C ILE A 115 -5.66 -9.65 16.18
N ALA A 116 -4.41 -9.77 15.75
CA ALA A 116 -3.85 -8.90 14.71
C ALA A 116 -4.51 -9.11 13.34
N VAL A 117 -4.86 -10.35 12.97
CA VAL A 117 -5.63 -10.65 11.75
C VAL A 117 -7.01 -10.00 11.83
N ASN A 118 -7.74 -10.23 12.93
CA ASN A 118 -9.05 -9.62 13.11
C ASN A 118 -9.00 -8.09 13.09
N ARG A 119 -7.93 -7.51 13.66
CA ARG A 119 -7.72 -6.06 13.65
C ARG A 119 -7.44 -5.55 12.24
N LEU A 120 -6.70 -6.31 11.42
CA LEU A 120 -6.46 -5.97 10.02
C LEU A 120 -7.78 -5.93 9.23
N ILE A 121 -8.63 -6.95 9.38
CA ILE A 121 -9.95 -7.00 8.73
C ILE A 121 -10.78 -5.77 9.11
N GLN A 122 -10.87 -5.47 10.41
CA GLN A 122 -11.62 -4.30 10.90
C GLN A 122 -11.05 -2.98 10.36
N HIS A 123 -9.72 -2.86 10.32
CA HIS A 123 -9.04 -1.67 9.83
C HIS A 123 -9.32 -1.48 8.34
N CYS A 124 -9.26 -2.55 7.55
CA CYS A 124 -9.52 -2.49 6.12
C CYS A 124 -10.97 -2.13 5.81
N ASN A 125 -11.94 -2.74 6.50
CA ASN A 125 -13.35 -2.41 6.31
C ASN A 125 -13.70 -0.96 6.64
N ARG A 126 -12.92 -0.28 7.50
CA ARG A 126 -13.18 1.11 7.91
C ARG A 126 -12.46 2.12 7.03
N ASN A 127 -11.22 1.80 6.67
CA ASN A 127 -10.28 2.78 6.17
C ASN A 127 -9.89 2.57 4.73
N VAL A 128 -10.17 1.40 4.13
CA VAL A 128 -9.93 1.15 2.72
C VAL A 128 -11.09 1.68 1.89
N ASP A 129 -10.84 2.76 1.16
CA ASP A 129 -11.76 3.32 0.18
C ASP A 129 -11.81 2.38 -1.04
N SER A 130 -13.03 2.01 -1.42
CA SER A 130 -13.35 1.27 -2.64
C SER A 130 -12.67 1.82 -3.90
N LYS A 131 -12.35 3.12 -3.93
CA LYS A 131 -11.62 3.75 -5.02
C LYS A 131 -10.21 3.19 -5.18
N TYR A 132 -9.56 2.79 -4.09
CA TYR A 132 -8.16 2.32 -4.06
C TYR A 132 -8.01 0.80 -4.05
N SER A 133 -9.10 0.04 -3.89
CA SER A 133 -9.08 -1.42 -3.98
C SER A 133 -8.88 -1.92 -5.42
N GLN A 134 -9.05 -1.05 -6.42
CA GLN A 134 -8.96 -1.35 -7.86
C GLN A 134 -7.93 -0.50 -8.62
N ILE A 135 -7.08 0.27 -7.93
CA ILE A 135 -6.07 1.08 -8.64
C ILE A 135 -4.91 0.19 -9.07
N VAL A 136 -4.96 -0.12 -10.37
CA VAL A 136 -4.10 -0.90 -11.29
C VAL A 136 -4.37 -2.41 -11.30
#